data_AF-A0A0K1ENQ4-F1
#
_entry.id   AF-A0A0K1ENQ4-F1
#
_cell.length_a   1.000
_cell.length_b   1.000
_cell.length_c   1.000
_cell.angle_alpha   90.00
_cell.angle_beta   90.00
_cell.angle_gamma   90.00
#
_symmetry.space_group_name_H-M   'P 1'
#
loop_
_entity.id
_entity.type
_entity.pdbx_description
1 polymer ?
#
loop_
_entity_poly.entity_id
_entity_poly.type
_entity_poly.pdbx_seq_one_letter_code
_entity_poly.pdbx_strand_id
1 'polypeptide(L)'
;MQQAVALLHEQPTTVAAAFLAPLQEKLHDISMKIQTAFESGWLESFQQRLQVGVTRIQAAEAALKNAEGIGRMGWTFPMNVSLTDVVEILLQVPNGPEAIDAAFARFYADTEKQSLPLLLAALRQHARLAEFRALIEEVGFGLEHQKYRLVVTALIPLFEGVARSCWGDSFWQGAARDKFFKDKIATLASDGLDHVMWSATQAFVELLYKKNFHGDPKPRALNRHWILHGRGPADASLVDALRLLQAIYTVVSLADEEAQDAVQAAPAV
;
A
#
# COMPACT_ATOMS: atom_id res chain seq x y z
N MET A 1 47.47 15.27 -82.52
CA MET A 1 47.25 16.69 -82.91
C MET A 1 45.96 16.72 -83.70
N GLN A 2 44.88 17.25 -83.09
CA GLN A 2 43.55 17.62 -83.64
C GLN A 2 42.84 16.55 -84.51
N GLN A 3 41.68 16.00 -84.16
CA GLN A 3 40.40 16.58 -83.71
C GLN A 3 39.58 15.42 -83.08
N ALA A 4 38.75 15.55 -82.05
CA ALA A 4 38.12 16.68 -81.35
C ALA A 4 37.87 16.20 -79.91
N VAL A 5 38.21 16.91 -78.83
CA VAL A 5 37.49 18.07 -78.25
C VAL A 5 35.96 17.98 -78.37
N ALA A 6 35.36 17.07 -77.60
CA ALA A 6 33.99 17.06 -77.05
C ALA A 6 33.78 15.67 -76.44
N LEU A 7 33.94 15.44 -75.14
CA LEU A 7 33.07 15.88 -74.05
C LEU A 7 33.96 15.97 -72.79
N LEU A 8 34.51 17.13 -72.46
CA LEU A 8 33.92 18.10 -71.52
C LEU A 8 32.91 17.47 -70.54
N HIS A 9 33.36 17.36 -69.29
CA HIS A 9 32.61 17.72 -68.10
C HIS A 9 31.19 17.16 -67.96
N GLU A 10 31.09 15.95 -67.41
CA GLU A 10 29.96 15.61 -66.56
C GLU A 10 30.45 15.26 -65.15
N GLN A 11 29.76 15.86 -64.19
CA GLN A 11 30.18 16.11 -62.83
C GLN A 11 29.98 14.90 -61.91
N PRO A 12 30.72 14.81 -60.78
CA PRO A 12 30.53 13.78 -59.76
C PRO A 12 29.27 14.00 -58.88
N THR A 13 28.22 14.62 -59.41
CA THR A 13 27.04 15.07 -58.64
C THR A 13 25.88 14.09 -58.64
N THR A 14 25.75 13.20 -59.63
CA THR A 14 24.55 12.36 -59.80
C THR A 14 24.53 11.13 -58.89
N VAL A 15 25.68 10.53 -58.58
CA VAL A 15 25.76 9.33 -57.71
C VAL A 15 25.64 9.70 -56.23
N ALA A 16 26.17 10.85 -55.82
CA ALA A 16 26.02 11.37 -54.45
C ALA A 16 24.59 11.82 -54.15
N ALA A 17 23.90 12.44 -55.12
CA ALA A 17 22.51 12.88 -54.97
C ALA A 17 21.53 11.70 -54.81
N ALA A 18 21.74 10.59 -55.53
CA ALA A 18 20.90 9.39 -55.44
C ALA A 18 21.04 8.65 -54.09
N PHE A 19 22.20 8.74 -53.44
CA PHE A 19 22.43 8.11 -52.14
C PHE A 19 21.95 8.97 -50.96
N LEU A 20 21.93 10.31 -51.14
CA LEU A 20 21.51 11.27 -50.11
C LEU A 20 20.00 11.54 -50.10
N ALA A 21 19.30 11.38 -51.23
CA ALA A 21 17.86 11.66 -51.31
C ALA A 21 16.99 10.84 -50.32
N PRO A 22 17.17 9.51 -50.15
CA PRO A 22 16.39 8.75 -49.16
C PRO A 22 16.71 9.13 -47.71
N LEU A 23 17.93 9.64 -47.49
CA LEU A 23 18.42 10.08 -46.19
C LEU A 23 17.88 11.47 -45.84
N GLN A 24 17.78 12.37 -46.81
CA GLN A 24 17.12 13.66 -46.68
C GLN A 24 15.62 13.52 -46.45
N GLU A 25 14.95 12.60 -47.14
CA GLU A 25 13.53 12.32 -46.94
C GLU A 25 13.26 11.76 -45.53
N LYS A 26 14.09 10.81 -45.05
CA LYS A 26 14.00 10.32 -43.66
C LYS A 26 14.30 11.40 -42.62
N LEU A 27 15.29 12.26 -42.86
CA LEU A 27 15.61 13.37 -41.96
C LEU A 27 14.49 14.42 -41.94
N HIS A 28 13.85 14.68 -43.08
CA HIS A 28 12.70 15.56 -43.17
C HIS A 28 11.48 14.99 -42.46
N ASP A 29 11.20 13.68 -42.60
CA ASP A 29 10.12 12.99 -41.90
C ASP A 29 10.35 12.94 -40.38
N ILE A 30 11.59 12.71 -39.93
CA ILE A 30 11.98 12.80 -38.51
C ILE A 30 11.82 14.23 -37.99
N SER A 31 12.26 15.24 -38.76
CA SER A 31 12.10 16.66 -38.41
C SER A 31 10.63 17.04 -38.29
N MET A 32 9.79 16.61 -39.24
CA MET A 32 8.35 16.85 -39.23
C MET A 32 7.67 16.18 -38.04
N LYS A 33 8.06 14.95 -37.69
CA LYS A 33 7.55 14.22 -36.49
C LYS A 33 7.97 14.87 -35.19
N ILE A 34 9.21 15.35 -35.08
CA ILE A 34 9.69 16.11 -33.92
C ILE A 34 8.93 17.43 -33.80
N GLN A 35 8.70 18.13 -34.92
CA GLN A 35 7.99 19.40 -34.93
C GLN A 35 6.51 19.23 -34.62
N THR A 36 5.84 18.20 -35.15
CA THR A 36 4.46 17.88 -34.75
C THR A 36 4.35 17.44 -33.29
N ALA A 37 5.33 16.71 -32.75
CA ALA A 37 5.37 16.38 -31.32
C ALA A 37 5.60 17.62 -30.42
N PHE A 38 6.31 18.63 -30.94
CA PHE A 38 6.51 19.91 -30.29
C PHE A 38 5.23 20.77 -30.33
N GLU A 39 4.56 20.82 -31.49
CA GLU A 39 3.31 21.56 -31.70
C GLU A 39 2.10 20.89 -31.01
N SER A 40 2.14 19.57 -30.77
CA SER A 40 1.07 18.83 -30.11
C SER A 40 1.14 18.85 -28.58
N GLY A 41 2.06 19.63 -27.98
CA GLY A 41 2.26 19.68 -26.52
C GLY A 41 2.70 18.33 -25.93
N TRP A 42 3.25 17.41 -26.75
CA TRP A 42 3.63 16.07 -26.28
C TRP A 42 4.81 16.13 -25.31
N LEU A 43 5.78 17.02 -25.57
CA LEU A 43 6.94 17.18 -24.68
C LEU A 43 6.53 17.78 -23.33
N GLU A 44 5.63 18.77 -23.33
CA GLU A 44 5.09 19.37 -22.11
C GLU A 44 4.24 18.36 -21.34
N SER A 45 3.34 17.62 -22.00
CA SER A 45 2.55 16.58 -21.35
C SER A 45 3.42 15.40 -20.87
N PHE A 46 4.50 15.05 -21.56
CA PHE A 46 5.46 14.05 -21.12
C PHE A 46 6.28 14.53 -19.92
N GLN A 47 6.80 15.76 -19.96
CA GLN A 47 7.51 16.39 -18.83
C GLN A 47 6.58 16.55 -17.62
N GLN A 48 5.33 16.95 -17.84
CA GLN A 48 4.32 17.08 -16.79
C GLN A 48 3.97 15.70 -16.21
N ARG A 49 3.87 14.65 -17.04
CA ARG A 49 3.67 13.26 -16.56
C ARG A 49 4.88 12.74 -15.78
N LEU A 50 6.10 13.07 -16.21
CA LEU A 50 7.32 12.73 -15.48
C LEU A 50 7.45 13.50 -14.16
N GLN A 51 7.14 14.80 -14.15
CA GLN A 51 7.13 15.62 -12.94
C GLN A 51 6.06 15.14 -11.96
N VAL A 52 4.84 14.88 -12.42
CA VAL A 52 3.78 14.26 -11.60
C VAL A 52 4.24 12.89 -11.09
N GLY A 53 4.94 12.10 -11.90
CA GLY A 53 5.51 10.81 -11.49
C GLY A 53 6.57 10.96 -10.38
N VAL A 54 7.55 11.84 -10.56
CA VAL A 54 8.63 12.10 -9.59
C VAL A 54 8.08 12.69 -8.30
N THR A 55 7.16 13.66 -8.38
CA THR A 55 6.51 14.23 -7.21
C THR A 55 5.67 13.20 -6.46
N ARG A 56 4.97 12.30 -7.17
CA ARG A 56 4.24 11.19 -6.54
C ARG A 56 5.18 10.17 -5.89
N ILE A 57 6.34 9.87 -6.48
CA ILE A 57 7.35 8.98 -5.88
C ILE A 57 7.97 9.63 -4.63
N GLN A 58 8.34 10.90 -4.69
CA GLN A 58 8.90 11.61 -3.53
C GLN A 58 7.86 11.75 -2.41
N ALA A 59 6.60 12.04 -2.76
CA ALA A 59 5.52 12.10 -1.79
C ALA A 59 5.18 10.71 -1.24
N ALA A 60 5.27 9.65 -2.05
CA ALA A 60 5.15 8.26 -1.60
C ALA A 60 6.27 7.88 -0.64
N GLU A 61 7.52 8.22 -0.95
CA GLU A 61 8.67 7.95 -0.08
C GLU A 61 8.56 8.73 1.23
N ALA A 62 8.16 10.00 1.17
CA ALA A 62 7.87 10.80 2.35
C ALA A 62 6.69 10.24 3.15
N ALA A 63 5.66 9.72 2.50
CA ALA A 63 4.50 9.12 3.16
C ALA A 63 4.80 7.73 3.73
N LEU A 64 5.67 6.94 3.10
CA LEU A 64 6.22 5.68 3.62
C LEU A 64 7.09 5.93 4.85
N LYS A 65 7.96 6.95 4.81
CA LYS A 65 8.71 7.41 6.00
C LYS A 65 7.78 7.90 7.12
N ASN A 66 6.57 8.33 6.77
CA ASN A 66 5.50 8.70 7.71
C ASN A 66 4.44 7.61 7.89
N ALA A 67 4.69 6.35 7.52
CA ALA A 67 3.72 5.27 7.67
C ALA A 67 3.44 4.90 9.14
N GLU A 68 4.32 5.27 10.07
CA GLU A 68 3.94 5.32 11.49
C GLU A 68 2.68 6.19 11.70
N GLY A 69 2.52 7.24 10.90
CA GLY A 69 1.35 8.11 10.83
C GLY A 69 0.05 7.38 10.49
N ILE A 70 0.03 6.39 9.60
CA ILE A 70 -1.19 5.60 9.36
C ILE A 70 -1.55 4.78 10.61
N GLY A 71 -0.55 4.21 11.28
CA GLY A 71 -0.70 3.51 12.55
C GLY A 71 -1.32 4.41 13.61
N ARG A 72 -0.80 5.64 13.75
CA ARG A 72 -1.33 6.68 14.64
C ARG A 72 -2.72 7.20 14.24
N MET A 73 -3.18 6.92 13.02
CA MET A 73 -4.54 7.20 12.54
C MET A 73 -5.46 5.98 12.66
N GLY A 74 -4.99 4.88 13.24
CA GLY A 74 -5.79 3.69 13.51
C GLY A 74 -5.81 2.68 12.37
N TRP A 75 -4.83 2.70 11.46
CA TRP A 75 -4.69 1.72 10.36
C TRP A 75 -3.32 1.05 10.37
N THR A 76 -3.28 -0.26 10.14
CA THR A 76 -2.03 -0.96 9.83
C THR A 76 -1.61 -0.76 8.37
N PHE A 77 -0.41 -1.16 7.99
CA PHE A 77 -0.02 -1.17 6.58
C PHE A 77 -0.90 -2.17 5.80
N PRO A 78 -1.48 -1.78 4.65
CA PRO A 78 -2.35 -2.67 3.91
C PRO A 78 -1.50 -3.66 3.09
N MET A 79 -1.46 -4.92 3.53
CA MET A 79 -0.57 -5.96 2.97
C MET A 79 -1.14 -6.67 1.73
N ASN A 80 -2.42 -6.46 1.41
CA ASN A 80 -3.17 -7.11 0.33
C ASN A 80 -3.46 -6.19 -0.86
N VAL A 81 -2.67 -5.15 -1.05
CA VAL A 81 -2.89 -4.11 -2.07
C VAL A 81 -1.70 -3.94 -2.98
N SER A 82 -1.99 -3.46 -4.20
CA SER A 82 -0.93 -3.03 -5.10
C SER A 82 -0.17 -1.85 -4.51
N LEU A 83 1.14 -1.76 -4.81
CA LEU A 83 1.95 -0.62 -4.39
C LEU A 83 1.37 0.72 -4.85
N THR A 84 0.71 0.75 -6.02
CA THR A 84 0.03 1.95 -6.52
C THR A 84 -1.12 2.38 -5.59
N ASP A 85 -1.97 1.45 -5.16
CA ASP A 85 -3.06 1.75 -4.23
C ASP A 85 -2.55 2.19 -2.85
N VAL A 86 -1.49 1.52 -2.36
CA VAL A 86 -0.80 1.91 -1.12
C VAL A 86 -0.36 3.37 -1.21
N VAL A 87 0.32 3.75 -2.29
CA VAL A 87 0.78 5.12 -2.50
C VAL A 87 -0.40 6.10 -2.52
N GLU A 88 -1.47 5.78 -3.24
CA GLU A 88 -2.64 6.67 -3.31
C GLU A 88 -3.30 6.91 -1.95
N ILE A 89 -3.37 5.88 -1.11
CA ILE A 89 -3.86 5.99 0.27
C ILE A 89 -2.88 6.82 1.11
N LEU A 90 -1.57 6.52 1.04
CA LEU A 90 -0.54 7.20 1.83
C LEU A 90 -0.43 8.70 1.51
N LEU A 91 -0.73 9.12 0.28
CA LEU A 91 -0.82 10.54 -0.09
C LEU A 91 -1.91 11.31 0.68
N GLN A 92 -2.84 10.63 1.33
CA GLN A 92 -3.88 11.26 2.15
C GLN A 92 -3.45 11.48 3.61
N VAL A 93 -2.31 10.93 4.06
CA VAL A 93 -1.83 11.05 5.45
C VAL A 93 -1.72 12.51 5.90
N PRO A 94 -1.14 13.44 5.11
CA PRO A 94 -1.05 14.84 5.51
C PRO A 94 -2.42 15.53 5.72
N ASN A 95 -3.49 14.97 5.15
CA ASN A 95 -4.84 15.52 5.24
C ASN A 95 -5.58 15.06 6.51
N GLY A 96 -4.96 14.23 7.34
CA GLY A 96 -5.46 13.83 8.66
C GLY A 96 -6.31 12.55 8.67
N PRO A 97 -6.77 12.13 9.87
CA PRO A 97 -7.44 10.85 10.08
C PRO A 97 -8.69 10.65 9.22
N GLU A 98 -9.53 11.67 9.08
CA GLU A 98 -10.78 11.58 8.33
C GLU A 98 -10.55 11.38 6.83
N ALA A 99 -9.48 11.97 6.28
CA ALA A 99 -9.11 11.79 4.87
C ALA A 99 -8.58 10.38 4.60
N ILE A 100 -7.80 9.83 5.54
CA ILE A 100 -7.31 8.45 5.48
C ILE A 100 -8.46 7.45 5.61
N ASP A 101 -9.41 7.69 6.53
CA ASP A 101 -10.60 6.87 6.68
C ASP A 101 -11.43 6.84 5.39
N ALA A 102 -11.63 8.00 4.78
CA ALA A 102 -12.31 8.11 3.49
C ALA A 102 -11.54 7.40 2.37
N ALA A 103 -10.20 7.44 2.37
CA ALA A 103 -9.37 6.77 1.39
C ALA A 103 -9.52 5.25 1.46
N PHE A 104 -9.38 4.68 2.66
CA PHE A 104 -9.58 3.24 2.87
C PHE A 104 -11.02 2.81 2.60
N ALA A 105 -12.02 3.59 3.05
CA ALA A 105 -13.42 3.29 2.79
C ALA A 105 -13.72 3.23 1.28
N ARG A 106 -13.19 4.19 0.50
CA ARG A 106 -13.31 4.17 -0.98
C ARG A 106 -12.59 2.97 -1.58
N PHE A 107 -11.38 2.69 -1.13
CA PHE A 107 -10.60 1.56 -1.62
C PHE A 107 -11.32 0.22 -1.43
N TYR A 108 -11.95 0.00 -0.27
CA TYR A 108 -12.69 -1.23 0.02
C TYR A 108 -14.09 -1.27 -0.62
N ALA A 109 -14.69 -0.11 -0.90
CA ALA A 109 -15.97 -0.01 -1.60
C ALA A 109 -15.85 -0.13 -3.13
N ASP A 110 -14.63 -0.08 -3.68
CA ASP A 110 -14.39 -0.20 -5.11
C ASP A 110 -14.73 -1.62 -5.60
N THR A 111 -15.87 -1.73 -6.30
CA THR A 111 -16.38 -2.99 -6.81
C THR A 111 -15.55 -3.57 -7.94
N GLU A 112 -14.82 -2.74 -8.69
CA GLU A 112 -13.96 -3.22 -9.78
C GLU A 112 -12.73 -3.93 -9.21
N LYS A 113 -12.17 -3.38 -8.13
CA LYS A 113 -11.00 -3.97 -7.46
C LYS A 113 -11.33 -5.18 -6.59
N GLN A 114 -12.59 -5.35 -6.21
CA GLN A 114 -13.05 -6.43 -5.32
C GLN A 114 -12.24 -6.52 -4.01
N SER A 115 -11.71 -5.40 -3.53
CA SER A 115 -10.73 -5.36 -2.44
C SER A 115 -11.24 -5.98 -1.14
N LEU A 116 -12.49 -5.71 -0.76
CA LEU A 116 -13.09 -6.28 0.44
C LEU A 116 -13.40 -7.79 0.28
N PRO A 117 -14.07 -8.25 -0.80
CA PRO A 117 -14.21 -9.69 -1.06
C PRO A 117 -12.88 -10.45 -1.05
N LEU A 118 -11.83 -9.90 -1.67
CA LEU A 118 -10.50 -10.52 -1.70
C LEU A 118 -9.86 -10.58 -0.30
N LEU A 119 -9.97 -9.52 0.50
CA LEU A 119 -9.51 -9.53 1.89
C LEU A 119 -10.23 -10.61 2.72
N LEU A 120 -11.56 -10.69 2.63
CA LEU A 120 -12.35 -11.70 3.35
C LEU A 120 -12.00 -13.13 2.89
N ALA A 121 -11.81 -13.32 1.58
CA ALA A 121 -11.38 -14.61 1.03
C ALA A 121 -9.99 -15.00 1.55
N ALA A 122 -9.03 -14.06 1.54
CA ALA A 122 -7.67 -14.29 2.03
C ALA A 122 -7.67 -14.66 3.52
N LEU A 123 -8.41 -13.92 4.35
CA LEU A 123 -8.57 -14.22 5.78
C LEU A 123 -9.18 -15.62 6.00
N ARG A 124 -10.24 -15.96 5.27
CA ARG A 124 -10.92 -17.26 5.39
C ARG A 124 -10.03 -18.43 4.97
N GLN A 125 -9.18 -18.23 3.96
CA GLN A 125 -8.32 -19.28 3.41
C GLN A 125 -7.00 -19.42 4.18
N HIS A 126 -6.60 -18.40 4.95
CA HIS A 126 -5.33 -18.39 5.67
C HIS A 126 -5.18 -19.57 6.65
N ALA A 127 -4.04 -20.27 6.61
CA ALA A 127 -3.82 -21.47 7.43
C ALA A 127 -3.87 -21.17 8.94
N ARG A 128 -3.25 -20.06 9.37
CA ARG A 128 -3.27 -19.60 10.77
C ARG A 128 -4.65 -19.18 11.28
N LEU A 129 -5.63 -19.01 10.39
CA LEU A 129 -7.00 -18.59 10.74
C LEU A 129 -8.00 -19.74 10.62
N ALA A 130 -7.53 -20.98 10.45
CA ALA A 130 -8.39 -22.14 10.21
C ALA A 130 -9.47 -22.33 11.29
N GLU A 131 -9.12 -22.11 12.56
CA GLU A 131 -10.06 -22.23 13.69
C GLU A 131 -11.11 -21.11 13.73
N PHE A 132 -10.84 -19.97 13.08
CA PHE A 132 -11.70 -18.79 13.07
C PHE A 132 -12.56 -18.67 11.79
N ARG A 133 -12.50 -19.65 10.88
CA ARG A 133 -13.18 -19.57 9.57
C ARG A 133 -14.68 -19.28 9.68
N ALA A 134 -15.38 -20.00 10.56
CA ALA A 134 -16.82 -19.79 10.76
C ALA A 134 -17.11 -18.35 11.24
N LEU A 135 -16.29 -17.83 12.16
CA LEU A 135 -16.43 -16.45 12.64
C LEU A 135 -16.14 -15.42 11.52
N ILE A 136 -15.15 -15.68 10.65
CA ILE A 136 -14.84 -14.81 9.50
C ILE A 136 -16.01 -14.80 8.49
N GLU A 137 -16.67 -15.93 8.27
CA GLU A 137 -17.87 -16.01 7.44
C GLU A 137 -19.03 -15.21 8.04
N GLU A 138 -19.26 -15.33 9.36
CA GLU A 138 -20.25 -14.53 10.08
C GLU A 138 -19.94 -13.02 10.04
N VAL A 139 -18.66 -12.65 10.10
CA VAL A 139 -18.20 -11.26 9.93
C VAL A 139 -18.54 -10.75 8.52
N GLY A 140 -18.29 -11.55 7.49
CA GLY A 140 -18.67 -11.22 6.11
C GLY A 140 -20.16 -10.94 5.98
N PHE A 141 -21.00 -11.85 6.48
CA PHE A 141 -22.45 -11.67 6.54
C PHE A 141 -22.85 -10.39 7.31
N GLY A 142 -22.19 -10.14 8.44
CA GLY A 142 -22.41 -8.95 9.26
C GLY A 142 -22.10 -7.66 8.52
N LEU A 143 -21.05 -7.62 7.70
CA LEU A 143 -20.69 -6.46 6.90
C LEU A 143 -21.73 -6.18 5.81
N GLU A 144 -22.13 -7.20 5.07
CA GLU A 144 -23.15 -7.10 4.02
C GLU A 144 -24.48 -6.54 4.56
N HIS A 145 -24.83 -6.90 5.80
CA HIS A 145 -26.07 -6.48 6.46
C HIS A 145 -25.89 -5.27 7.40
N GLN A 146 -24.77 -4.56 7.28
CA GLN A 146 -24.44 -3.34 8.04
C GLN A 146 -24.51 -3.53 9.57
N LYS A 147 -24.19 -4.73 10.05
CA LYS A 147 -24.15 -5.10 11.46
C LYS A 147 -22.79 -4.79 12.09
N TYR A 148 -22.26 -3.59 11.82
CA TYR A 148 -20.89 -3.19 12.20
C TYR A 148 -20.61 -3.33 13.70
N ARG A 149 -21.60 -3.11 14.56
CA ARG A 149 -21.47 -3.32 16.02
C ARG A 149 -21.14 -4.76 16.37
N LEU A 150 -21.83 -5.73 15.75
CA LEU A 150 -21.57 -7.16 15.96
C LEU A 150 -20.20 -7.51 15.39
N VAL A 151 -19.90 -7.03 14.18
CA VAL A 151 -18.62 -7.27 13.51
C VAL A 151 -17.44 -6.76 14.35
N VAL A 152 -17.44 -5.50 14.77
CA VAL A 152 -16.36 -4.92 15.59
C VAL A 152 -16.21 -5.66 16.92
N THR A 153 -17.32 -6.02 17.56
CA THR A 153 -17.29 -6.78 18.82
C THR A 153 -16.66 -8.16 18.65
N ALA A 154 -16.94 -8.83 17.52
CA ALA A 154 -16.37 -10.14 17.19
C ALA A 154 -14.89 -10.07 16.77
N LEU A 155 -14.50 -9.01 16.04
CA LEU A 155 -13.16 -8.87 15.48
C LEU A 155 -12.09 -8.50 16.52
N ILE A 156 -12.44 -7.86 17.63
CA ILE A 156 -11.48 -7.55 18.71
C ILE A 156 -10.87 -8.82 19.34
N PRO A 157 -11.66 -9.76 19.88
CA PRO A 157 -11.10 -11.00 20.43
C PRO A 157 -10.46 -11.88 19.35
N LEU A 158 -10.94 -11.83 18.10
CA LEU A 158 -10.26 -12.48 16.98
C LEU A 158 -8.85 -11.92 16.77
N PHE A 159 -8.70 -10.60 16.68
CA PHE A 159 -7.40 -9.94 16.58
C PHE A 159 -6.46 -10.36 17.72
N GLU A 160 -6.96 -10.41 18.95
CA GLU A 160 -6.18 -10.85 20.11
C GLU A 160 -5.71 -12.31 20.01
N GLY A 161 -6.62 -13.22 19.63
CA GLY A 161 -6.30 -14.64 19.47
C GLY A 161 -5.23 -14.83 18.39
N VAL A 162 -5.40 -14.16 17.25
CA VAL A 162 -4.46 -14.23 16.12
C VAL A 162 -3.10 -13.65 16.52
N ALA A 163 -3.06 -12.46 17.13
CA ALA A 163 -1.82 -11.84 17.59
C ALA A 163 -1.06 -12.72 18.58
N ARG A 164 -1.76 -13.37 19.53
CA ARG A 164 -1.14 -14.33 20.46
C ARG A 164 -0.58 -15.57 19.76
N SER A 165 -1.33 -16.13 18.81
CA SER A 165 -0.89 -17.31 18.06
C SER A 165 0.35 -17.03 17.19
N CYS A 166 0.46 -15.80 16.67
CA CYS A 166 1.53 -15.40 15.76
C CYS A 166 2.76 -14.85 16.49
N TRP A 167 2.55 -14.05 17.54
CA TRP A 167 3.62 -13.26 18.20
C TRP A 167 3.90 -13.70 19.63
N GLY A 168 3.19 -14.72 20.12
CA GLY A 168 3.43 -15.36 21.41
C GLY A 168 2.35 -15.11 22.46
N ASP A 169 2.21 -16.09 23.37
CA ASP A 169 1.13 -16.14 24.35
C ASP A 169 1.07 -14.98 25.34
N SER A 170 2.18 -14.29 25.57
CA SER A 170 2.26 -13.15 26.48
C SER A 170 1.84 -11.83 25.84
N PHE A 171 1.50 -11.78 24.54
CA PHE A 171 1.18 -10.55 23.81
C PHE A 171 0.00 -9.74 24.40
N TRP A 172 -0.88 -10.38 25.17
CA TRP A 172 -1.95 -9.66 25.90
C TRP A 172 -1.42 -8.77 27.03
N GLN A 173 -0.21 -9.05 27.54
CA GLN A 173 0.43 -8.27 28.60
C GLN A 173 1.13 -7.06 28.00
N GLY A 174 0.79 -5.86 28.49
CA GLY A 174 1.34 -4.61 27.96
C GLY A 174 2.87 -4.61 27.87
N ALA A 175 3.57 -4.95 28.95
CA ALA A 175 5.04 -4.95 28.96
C ALA A 175 5.66 -5.97 27.98
N ALA A 176 5.07 -7.16 27.84
CA ALA A 176 5.57 -8.18 26.92
C ALA A 176 5.34 -7.76 25.46
N ARG A 177 4.19 -7.17 25.16
CA ARG A 177 3.85 -6.62 23.86
C ARG A 177 4.75 -5.46 23.45
N ASP A 178 4.97 -4.51 24.35
CA ASP A 178 5.82 -3.35 24.10
C ASP A 178 7.27 -3.80 23.86
N LYS A 179 7.75 -4.79 24.63
CA LYS A 179 9.06 -5.43 24.41
C LYS A 179 9.12 -6.13 23.05
N PHE A 180 8.09 -6.90 22.67
CA PHE A 180 8.04 -7.61 21.39
C PHE A 180 8.23 -6.65 20.21
N PHE A 181 7.44 -5.56 20.13
CA PHE A 181 7.59 -4.60 19.04
C PHE A 181 8.94 -3.89 19.06
N LYS A 182 9.41 -3.48 20.25
CA LYS A 182 10.72 -2.83 20.38
C LYS A 182 11.84 -3.71 19.87
N ASP A 183 11.86 -4.98 20.28
CA ASP A 183 12.89 -5.92 19.85
C ASP A 183 12.78 -6.19 18.35
N LYS A 184 11.57 -6.37 17.82
CA LYS A 184 11.36 -6.62 16.39
C LYS A 184 11.88 -5.46 15.54
N ILE A 185 11.43 -4.24 15.83
CA ILE A 185 11.77 -3.05 15.05
C ILE A 185 13.26 -2.72 15.16
N ALA A 186 13.90 -2.96 16.31
CA ALA A 186 15.33 -2.69 16.51
C ALA A 186 16.25 -3.53 15.60
N THR A 187 15.76 -4.64 15.05
CA THR A 187 16.53 -5.51 14.14
C THR A 187 16.38 -5.14 12.66
N LEU A 188 15.46 -4.23 12.32
CA LEU A 188 15.13 -3.87 10.94
C LEU A 188 15.91 -2.64 10.48
N ALA A 189 16.23 -2.57 9.18
CA ALA A 189 16.80 -1.37 8.59
C ALA A 189 15.79 -0.21 8.69
N SER A 190 16.22 0.95 9.19
CA SER A 190 15.32 2.07 9.50
C SER A 190 14.65 2.71 8.28
N ASP A 191 15.19 2.49 7.09
CA ASP A 191 14.64 2.91 5.80
C ASP A 191 13.93 1.76 5.05
N GLY A 192 13.91 0.55 5.61
CA GLY A 192 13.28 -0.63 5.04
C GLY A 192 11.76 -0.60 5.14
N LEU A 193 11.10 -1.24 4.16
CA LEU A 193 9.65 -1.37 4.13
C LEU A 193 9.12 -2.15 5.35
N ASP A 194 9.86 -3.15 5.81
CA ASP A 194 9.49 -3.93 7.00
C ASP A 194 9.46 -3.04 8.25
N HIS A 195 10.44 -2.16 8.41
CA HIS A 195 10.46 -1.21 9.54
C HIS A 195 9.21 -0.33 9.54
N VAL A 196 8.80 0.12 8.35
CA VAL A 196 7.56 0.87 8.13
C VAL A 196 6.33 0.05 8.53
N MET A 197 6.20 -1.18 8.03
CA MET A 197 5.06 -2.06 8.31
C MET A 197 4.93 -2.39 9.80
N TRP A 198 6.05 -2.74 10.45
CA TRP A 198 6.08 -3.06 11.87
C TRP A 198 5.80 -1.84 12.75
N SER A 199 6.33 -0.66 12.39
CA SER A 199 6.10 0.58 13.12
C SER A 199 4.64 1.05 13.01
N ALA A 200 4.03 0.98 11.82
CA ALA A 200 2.60 1.25 11.64
C ALA A 200 1.74 0.29 12.47
N THR A 201 2.10 -0.99 12.48
CA THR A 201 1.41 -2.02 13.25
C THR A 201 1.53 -1.79 14.75
N GLN A 202 2.73 -1.45 15.26
CA GLN A 202 2.92 -1.07 16.65
C GLN A 202 2.02 0.11 17.04
N ALA A 203 2.04 1.20 16.26
CA ALA A 203 1.26 2.39 16.56
C ALA A 203 -0.26 2.11 16.56
N PHE A 204 -0.75 1.29 15.63
CA PHE A 204 -2.14 0.81 15.65
C PHE A 204 -2.46 0.05 16.94
N VAL A 205 -1.60 -0.90 17.31
CA VAL A 205 -1.79 -1.73 18.51
C VAL A 205 -1.74 -0.90 19.79
N GLU A 206 -0.85 0.08 19.88
CA GLU A 206 -0.79 1.00 21.01
C GLU A 206 -2.09 1.79 21.18
N LEU A 207 -2.69 2.27 20.09
CA LEU A 207 -3.99 2.93 20.13
C LEU A 207 -5.11 1.99 20.57
N LEU A 208 -5.15 0.78 19.99
CA LEU A 208 -6.17 -0.21 20.29
C LEU A 208 -6.15 -0.63 21.77
N TYR A 209 -4.96 -0.83 22.34
CA TYR A 209 -4.78 -1.28 23.73
C TYR A 209 -4.62 -0.14 24.75
N LYS A 210 -4.65 1.12 24.32
CA LYS A 210 -4.55 2.26 25.22
C LYS A 210 -5.57 2.14 26.34
N LYS A 211 -5.12 2.21 27.59
CA LYS A 211 -6.02 2.16 28.75
C LYS A 211 -6.94 3.38 28.73
N ASN A 212 -8.23 3.16 29.03
CA ASN A 212 -9.22 4.21 29.15
C ASN A 212 -10.13 3.89 30.35
N PHE A 213 -9.89 4.60 31.45
CA PHE A 213 -10.47 4.31 32.77
C PHE A 213 -11.78 5.05 33.00
N HIS A 214 -12.39 4.86 34.17
CA HIS A 214 -13.62 5.59 34.53
C HIS A 214 -13.34 7.10 34.61
N GLY A 215 -14.12 7.89 33.89
CA GLY A 215 -14.01 9.36 33.83
C GLY A 215 -13.27 9.89 32.59
N ASP A 216 -12.55 9.02 31.86
CA ASP A 216 -11.91 9.42 30.60
C ASP A 216 -12.97 9.70 29.52
N PRO A 217 -12.73 10.69 28.63
CA PRO A 217 -13.60 10.90 27.48
C PRO A 217 -13.55 9.70 26.54
N LYS A 218 -14.62 9.53 25.77
CA LYS A 218 -14.70 8.52 24.73
C LYS A 218 -13.52 8.67 23.75
N PRO A 219 -12.75 7.59 23.49
CA PRO A 219 -11.71 7.61 22.46
C PRO A 219 -12.27 7.96 21.08
N ARG A 220 -11.52 8.78 20.33
CA ARG A 220 -11.80 9.02 18.90
C ARG A 220 -11.45 7.81 18.03
N ALA A 221 -10.34 7.14 18.36
CA ALA A 221 -9.91 5.92 17.68
C ALA A 221 -10.58 4.70 18.31
N LEU A 222 -10.62 3.61 17.53
CA LEU A 222 -11.04 2.30 18.03
C LEU A 222 -10.23 1.91 19.27
N ASN A 223 -10.90 1.53 20.35
CA ASN A 223 -10.25 1.23 21.61
C ASN A 223 -10.86 -0.02 22.27
N ARG A 224 -10.01 -1.03 22.47
CA ARG A 224 -10.36 -2.32 23.06
C ARG A 224 -10.93 -2.16 24.46
N HIS A 225 -10.27 -1.38 25.32
CA HIS A 225 -10.68 -1.20 26.72
C HIS A 225 -12.09 -0.61 26.78
N TRP A 226 -12.36 0.44 26.00
CA TRP A 226 -13.68 1.06 25.93
C TRP A 226 -14.79 0.09 25.52
N ILE A 227 -14.55 -0.70 24.46
CA ILE A 227 -15.55 -1.61 23.88
C ILE A 227 -15.80 -2.81 24.80
N LEU A 228 -14.74 -3.48 25.26
CA LEU A 228 -14.89 -4.70 26.07
C LEU A 228 -15.42 -4.44 27.48
N HIS A 229 -15.33 -3.20 27.98
CA HIS A 229 -15.98 -2.79 29.23
C HIS A 229 -17.41 -2.25 29.02
N GLY A 230 -18.02 -2.51 27.86
CA GLY A 230 -19.43 -2.22 27.58
C GLY A 230 -19.77 -0.74 27.39
N ARG A 231 -18.76 0.12 27.19
CA ARG A 231 -18.96 1.58 26.99
C ARG A 231 -19.10 1.96 25.51
N GLY A 232 -18.82 1.00 24.62
CA GLY A 232 -19.06 1.00 23.18
C GLY A 232 -19.41 -0.44 22.76
N PRO A 233 -19.97 -0.70 21.57
CA PRO A 233 -19.66 -0.01 20.32
C PRO A 233 -20.90 0.69 19.71
N ALA A 234 -21.61 1.53 20.46
CA ALA A 234 -22.86 2.14 20.01
C ALA A 234 -22.76 2.88 18.66
N ASP A 235 -21.57 3.31 18.26
CA ASP A 235 -21.28 4.01 17.01
C ASP A 235 -20.24 3.31 16.13
N ALA A 236 -20.02 1.99 16.30
CA ALA A 236 -19.14 1.25 15.40
C ALA A 236 -19.57 1.43 13.93
N SER A 237 -18.59 1.74 13.10
CA SER A 237 -18.76 2.05 11.69
C SER A 237 -18.18 0.94 10.79
N LEU A 238 -18.45 1.05 9.48
CA LEU A 238 -17.76 0.23 8.47
C LEU A 238 -16.24 0.39 8.57
N VAL A 239 -15.76 1.62 8.74
CA VAL A 239 -14.33 1.94 8.86
C VAL A 239 -13.68 1.18 10.03
N ASP A 240 -14.35 1.11 11.18
CA ASP A 240 -13.83 0.37 12.34
C ASP A 240 -13.71 -1.13 12.07
N ALA A 241 -14.67 -1.70 11.33
CA ALA A 241 -14.60 -3.10 10.93
C ALA A 241 -13.47 -3.35 9.92
N LEU A 242 -13.30 -2.47 8.93
CA LEU A 242 -12.23 -2.55 7.94
C LEU A 242 -10.84 -2.45 8.58
N ARG A 243 -10.65 -1.54 9.54
CA ARG A 243 -9.41 -1.41 10.32
C ARG A 243 -9.03 -2.73 10.98
N LEU A 244 -9.97 -3.38 11.66
CA LEU A 244 -9.72 -4.65 12.34
C LEU A 244 -9.46 -5.80 11.37
N LEU A 245 -10.22 -5.93 10.28
CA LEU A 245 -9.97 -6.95 9.26
C LEU A 245 -8.58 -6.81 8.65
N GLN A 246 -8.20 -5.59 8.27
CA GLN A 246 -6.88 -5.31 7.73
C GLN A 246 -5.78 -5.58 8.76
N ALA A 247 -6.01 -5.22 10.03
CA ALA A 247 -5.05 -5.48 11.09
C ALA A 247 -4.84 -6.98 11.33
N ILE A 248 -5.91 -7.79 11.31
CA ILE A 248 -5.82 -9.26 11.40
C ILE A 248 -5.02 -9.81 10.22
N TYR A 249 -5.30 -9.34 9.01
CA TYR A 249 -4.57 -9.76 7.82
C TYR A 249 -3.09 -9.35 7.89
N THR A 250 -2.80 -8.17 8.44
CA THR A 250 -1.43 -7.68 8.65
C THR A 250 -0.67 -8.58 9.61
N VAL A 251 -1.29 -8.97 10.73
CA VAL A 251 -0.68 -9.86 11.74
C VAL A 251 -0.23 -11.17 11.10
N VAL A 252 -1.13 -11.82 10.35
CA VAL A 252 -0.80 -13.12 9.74
C VAL A 252 0.22 -13.00 8.61
N SER A 253 0.19 -11.89 7.85
CA SER A 253 1.16 -11.64 6.77
C SER A 253 2.57 -11.46 7.33
N LEU A 254 2.72 -10.60 8.35
CA LEU A 254 4.01 -10.36 9.00
C LEU A 254 4.56 -11.63 9.65
N ALA A 255 3.69 -12.45 10.27
CA ALA A 255 4.12 -13.71 10.88
C ALA A 255 4.57 -14.76 9.85
N ASP A 256 4.04 -14.72 8.62
CA ASP A 256 4.46 -15.60 7.53
C ASP A 256 5.78 -15.15 6.91
N GLU A 257 5.99 -13.84 6.74
CA GLU A 257 7.29 -13.27 6.35
C GLU A 257 8.38 -13.69 7.35
N GLU A 258 8.12 -13.57 8.65
CA GLU A 258 9.04 -14.02 9.70
C GLU A 258 9.36 -15.52 9.63
N ALA A 259 8.35 -16.34 9.36
CA ALA A 259 8.54 -17.79 9.23
C ALA A 259 9.38 -18.14 7.98
N GLN A 260 9.19 -17.41 6.88
CA GLN A 260 9.97 -17.59 5.65
C GLN A 260 11.43 -17.20 5.85
N ASP A 261 11.69 -16.06 6.50
CA ASP A 261 13.05 -15.60 6.81
C ASP A 261 13.78 -16.60 7.71
N ALA A 262 13.10 -17.16 8.72
CA ALA A 262 13.68 -18.16 9.61
C ALA A 262 14.05 -19.46 8.86
N VAL A 263 13.26 -19.87 7.87
CA VAL A 263 13.56 -21.04 7.02
C VAL A 263 14.75 -20.76 6.10
N GLN A 264 14.86 -19.56 5.54
CA GLN A 264 15.96 -19.16 4.65
C GLN A 264 17.29 -18.94 5.40
N ALA A 265 17.23 -18.53 6.67
CA ALA A 265 18.41 -18.32 7.51
C ALA A 265 18.99 -19.62 8.11
N ALA A 266 18.29 -20.76 8.00
CA ALA A 266 18.79 -22.04 8.47
C ALA A 266 19.93 -22.54 7.57
N PRO A 267 21.10 -22.94 8.12
CA PRO A 267 22.20 -23.45 7.32
C PRO A 267 21.75 -24.70 6.55
N ALA A 268 22.05 -24.76 5.25
CA ALA A 268 21.82 -25.97 4.45
C ALA A 268 22.58 -27.14 5.11
N VAL A 269 21.82 -28.16 5.53
CA VAL A 269 22.34 -29.39 6.14
C VAL A 269 23.05 -30.24 5.09
#